data_AF-A0A7U5XZ04-F1
#
_entry.id   AF-A0A7U5XZ04-F1
#
_cell.length_a   1.000
_cell.length_b   1.000
_cell.length_c   1.000
_cell.angle_alpha   90.00
_cell.angle_beta   90.00
_cell.angle_gamma   90.00
#
_symmetry.space_group_name_H-M   'P 1'
#
loop_
_entity.id
_entity.type
_entity.pdbx_description
1 polymer ?
#
loop_
_entity_poly.entity_id
_entity_poly.type
_entity_poly.pdbx_seq_one_letter_code
_entity_poly.pdbx_strand_id
1 'polypeptide(L)'
;MLRVMLDGRATSSDGSAKLTYHLLVSWNFLEGWESAMWTKLLCAAALGAAAAGASAETSWDFSYTGFLNGETNVFDPTLRYSGSFAGEDSDGNGELDITELTHFSWDDKLYIDRGGRPCGPGQCELHKFTYDLGLSKLNFVSEWTYADDASRSSGSTIAGSQLSFFGYTQGGGTIASNLLWTPETRFVINAVPEPATVVMLGVGLAAIGAVARRRQGRAG
;
A
#
# COMPACT_ATOMS: atom_id res chain seq x y z
N MET A 1 -41.86 -1.25 -37.08
CA MET A 1 -42.58 -0.76 -38.27
C MET A 1 -43.28 -1.95 -38.91
N LEU A 2 -44.58 -2.11 -38.64
CA LEU A 2 -45.36 -3.29 -39.02
C LEU A 2 -45.72 -3.20 -40.51
N ARG A 3 -45.16 -4.06 -41.35
CA ARG A 3 -45.54 -4.13 -42.76
C ARG A 3 -46.56 -5.24 -42.92
N VAL A 4 -47.84 -4.89 -42.86
CA VAL A 4 -48.95 -5.80 -43.13
C VAL A 4 -49.11 -5.88 -44.66
N MET A 5 -48.68 -6.98 -45.26
CA MET A 5 -49.02 -7.30 -46.65
C MET A 5 -50.30 -8.15 -46.63
N LEU A 6 -51.42 -7.52 -46.98
CA LEU A 6 -52.68 -8.20 -47.27
C LEU A 6 -52.70 -8.52 -48.76
N ASP A 7 -52.50 -9.79 -49.11
CA ASP A 7 -52.84 -10.29 -50.45
C ASP A 7 -54.15 -11.08 -50.35
N GLY A 8 -55.22 -10.47 -50.86
CA GLY A 8 -56.56 -11.04 -50.84
C GLY A 8 -56.91 -11.66 -52.18
N ARG A 9 -57.07 -12.97 -52.24
CA ARG A 9 -57.65 -13.67 -53.41
C ARG A 9 -58.93 -14.41 -53.04
N ALA A 10 -60.08 -13.76 -53.24
CA ALA A 10 -61.39 -14.36 -53.05
C ALA A 10 -61.64 -15.50 -54.09
N THR A 11 -62.21 -16.66 -53.72
CA THR A 11 -62.58 -17.70 -54.74
C THR A 11 -64.01 -18.28 -54.70
N SER A 12 -64.83 -18.33 -55.76
CA SER A 12 -66.04 -19.20 -55.72
C SER A 12 -66.42 -19.86 -57.03
N SER A 13 -66.72 -21.16 -56.89
CA SER A 13 -67.79 -21.86 -57.58
C SER A 13 -68.94 -21.98 -56.56
N ASP A 14 -70.13 -21.40 -56.70
CA ASP A 14 -70.82 -20.79 -57.83
C ASP A 14 -71.20 -19.35 -57.44
N GLY A 15 -70.59 -18.34 -58.08
CA GLY A 15 -70.76 -16.91 -57.78
C GLY A 15 -70.42 -16.46 -56.33
N SER A 16 -69.18 -16.03 -56.10
CA SER A 16 -68.68 -15.27 -54.91
C SER A 16 -68.16 -16.04 -53.68
N ALA A 17 -67.05 -15.59 -53.06
CA ALA A 17 -65.75 -16.25 -53.15
C ALA A 17 -64.93 -16.41 -51.81
N LYS A 18 -64.42 -17.63 -51.46
CA LYS A 18 -63.40 -18.18 -50.47
C LYS A 18 -62.51 -17.16 -49.77
N LEU A 19 -62.03 -17.52 -48.57
CA LEU A 19 -60.59 -17.61 -48.26
C LEU A 19 -60.35 -18.40 -46.96
N THR A 20 -59.51 -19.43 -47.04
CA THR A 20 -58.98 -20.19 -45.90
C THR A 20 -57.60 -19.61 -45.57
N TYR A 21 -57.39 -19.16 -44.33
CA TYR A 21 -56.10 -18.62 -43.87
C TYR A 21 -55.40 -19.63 -42.96
N HIS A 22 -54.19 -20.05 -43.33
CA HIS A 22 -53.28 -20.76 -42.44
C HIS A 22 -52.42 -19.73 -41.69
N LEU A 23 -52.56 -19.66 -40.36
CA LEU A 23 -51.63 -18.94 -39.50
C LEU A 23 -50.34 -19.75 -39.38
N LEU A 24 -49.26 -19.25 -40.01
CA LEU A 24 -47.89 -19.64 -39.69
C LEU A 24 -47.28 -18.52 -38.84
N VAL A 25 -47.27 -18.71 -37.52
CA VAL A 25 -46.52 -17.85 -36.60
C VAL A 25 -45.10 -18.41 -36.51
N SER A 26 -44.21 -17.84 -37.31
CA SER A 26 -42.77 -18.05 -37.23
C SER A 26 -42.21 -17.24 -36.05
N TRP A 27 -41.63 -17.92 -35.07
CA TRP A 27 -40.81 -17.33 -34.01
C TRP A 27 -39.39 -17.13 -34.54
N ASN A 28 -38.90 -15.89 -34.58
CA ASN A 28 -37.46 -15.57 -34.68
C ASN A 28 -37.25 -14.23 -33.94
N PHE A 29 -36.78 -14.24 -32.69
CA PHE A 29 -35.36 -14.31 -32.29
C PHE A 29 -34.56 -13.08 -32.77
N LEU A 30 -34.79 -11.92 -32.16
CA LEU A 30 -34.01 -10.70 -32.39
C LEU A 30 -33.83 -9.86 -31.10
N GLU A 31 -33.40 -10.47 -29.98
CA GLU A 31 -33.05 -9.73 -28.75
C GLU A 31 -31.81 -10.32 -28.07
N GLY A 32 -30.60 -10.03 -28.56
CA GLY A 32 -29.39 -10.59 -27.90
C GLY A 32 -28.08 -9.84 -28.09
N TRP A 33 -28.09 -8.67 -28.72
CA TRP A 33 -26.85 -8.07 -29.25
C TRP A 33 -26.40 -6.88 -28.38
N GLU A 34 -27.34 -6.13 -27.79
CA GLU A 34 -27.05 -4.98 -26.92
C GLU A 34 -26.67 -5.39 -25.49
N SER A 35 -27.31 -6.44 -24.92
CA SER A 35 -27.02 -6.94 -23.58
C SER A 35 -25.61 -7.52 -23.41
N ALA A 36 -24.99 -7.98 -24.50
CA ALA A 36 -23.63 -8.52 -24.50
C ALA A 36 -22.54 -7.44 -24.40
N MET A 37 -22.81 -6.23 -24.89
CA MET A 37 -21.81 -5.13 -24.88
C MET A 37 -21.76 -4.42 -23.53
N TRP A 38 -22.92 -4.26 -22.89
CA TRP A 38 -23.05 -3.68 -21.55
C TRP A 38 -22.48 -4.59 -20.45
N THR A 39 -22.72 -5.91 -20.54
CA THR A 39 -22.13 -6.89 -19.61
C THR A 39 -20.59 -6.90 -19.66
N LYS A 40 -20.00 -6.75 -20.85
CA LYS A 40 -18.53 -6.68 -21.02
C LYS A 40 -17.93 -5.39 -20.45
N LEU A 41 -18.63 -4.26 -20.59
CA LEU A 41 -18.20 -2.99 -20.01
C LEU A 41 -18.29 -3.00 -18.48
N LEU A 42 -19.36 -3.58 -17.92
CA LEU A 42 -19.53 -3.73 -16.47
C LEU A 42 -18.49 -4.68 -15.84
N CYS A 43 -18.16 -5.80 -16.49
CA CYS A 43 -17.11 -6.70 -15.99
C CYS A 43 -15.71 -6.07 -16.08
N ALA A 44 -15.43 -5.27 -17.10
CA ALA A 44 -14.16 -4.54 -17.22
C ALA A 44 -14.03 -3.43 -16.15
N ALA A 45 -15.12 -2.74 -15.83
CA ALA A 45 -15.16 -1.76 -14.75
C ALA A 45 -15.01 -2.42 -13.37
N ALA A 46 -15.63 -3.59 -13.16
CA ALA A 46 -15.50 -4.36 -11.92
C ALA A 46 -14.07 -4.87 -11.68
N LEU A 47 -13.36 -5.31 -12.73
CA LEU A 47 -11.93 -5.67 -12.62
C LEU A 47 -11.03 -4.47 -12.30
N GLY A 48 -11.34 -3.29 -12.84
CA GLY A 48 -10.62 -2.05 -12.52
C GLY A 48 -10.82 -1.58 -11.07
N ALA A 49 -12.04 -1.76 -10.53
CA ALA A 49 -12.35 -1.42 -9.14
C ALA A 49 -11.71 -2.39 -8.13
N ALA A 50 -11.61 -3.68 -8.47
CA ALA A 50 -11.00 -4.69 -7.59
C ALA A 50 -9.47 -4.50 -7.42
N ALA A 51 -8.79 -3.90 -8.40
CA ALA A 51 -7.36 -3.64 -8.33
C ALA A 51 -6.99 -2.39 -7.48
N ALA A 52 -7.96 -1.51 -7.20
CA ALA A 52 -7.74 -0.29 -6.42
C ALA A 52 -7.92 -0.48 -4.90
N GLY A 53 -8.47 -1.63 -4.46
CA GLY A 53 -8.78 -1.90 -3.06
C GLY A 53 -7.73 -2.73 -2.30
N ALA A 54 -6.68 -3.19 -2.97
CA ALA A 54 -5.52 -3.79 -2.30
C ALA A 54 -4.57 -2.66 -1.89
N SER A 55 -4.86 -2.01 -0.76
CA SER A 55 -3.91 -1.12 -0.09
C SER A 55 -2.77 -2.01 0.41
N ALA A 56 -1.65 -1.93 -0.30
CA ALA A 56 -0.39 -2.53 0.11
C ALA A 56 0.13 -1.74 1.31
N GLU A 57 0.59 -2.44 2.34
CA GLU A 57 1.18 -1.82 3.51
C GLU A 57 2.38 -0.97 3.07
N THR A 58 2.42 0.29 3.49
CA THR A 58 3.52 1.17 3.09
C THR A 58 4.65 1.04 4.11
N SER A 59 5.88 1.01 3.61
CA SER A 59 7.10 1.00 4.43
C SER A 59 7.89 2.28 4.19
N TRP A 60 8.57 2.76 5.22
CA TRP A 60 9.43 3.93 5.16
C TRP A 60 10.79 3.63 5.75
N ASP A 61 11.84 4.07 5.05
CA ASP A 61 13.20 4.11 5.57
C ASP A 61 13.53 5.55 5.95
N PHE A 62 14.05 5.75 7.16
CA PHE A 62 14.39 7.07 7.65
C PHE A 62 15.74 7.10 8.34
N SER A 63 16.26 8.32 8.50
CA SER A 63 17.53 8.51 9.16
C SER A 63 17.83 9.93 9.55
N TYR A 64 18.73 10.04 10.51
CA TYR A 64 19.30 11.28 11.03
C TYR A 64 20.82 11.24 10.86
N THR A 65 21.39 12.32 10.33
CA THR A 65 22.83 12.48 10.16
C THR A 65 23.27 13.82 10.75
N GLY A 66 24.33 13.80 11.56
CA GLY A 66 24.86 14.97 12.23
C GLY A 66 24.33 15.12 13.65
N PHE A 67 25.20 15.03 14.66
CA PHE A 67 24.81 15.12 16.07
C PHE A 67 25.83 15.89 16.91
N LEU A 68 25.35 16.62 17.90
CA LEU A 68 26.20 17.25 18.90
C LEU A 68 26.43 16.28 20.06
N ASN A 69 27.68 15.98 20.38
CA ASN A 69 27.99 15.24 21.60
C ASN A 69 27.82 16.18 22.81
N GLY A 70 26.94 15.82 23.74
CA GLY A 70 26.55 16.64 24.89
C GLY A 70 27.64 16.77 25.94
N GLU A 71 28.61 15.86 26.00
CA GLU A 71 29.73 15.93 26.93
C GLU A 71 30.84 16.87 26.45
N THR A 72 31.16 16.81 25.15
CA THR A 72 32.29 17.53 24.55
C THR A 72 31.88 18.82 23.82
N ASN A 73 30.58 18.99 23.56
CA ASN A 73 30.03 20.05 22.71
C ASN A 73 30.64 20.10 21.30
N VAL A 74 31.09 18.95 20.79
CA VAL A 74 31.60 18.81 19.41
C VAL A 74 30.49 18.24 18.53
N PHE A 75 30.18 18.95 17.44
CA PHE A 75 29.25 18.47 16.41
C PHE A 75 29.99 17.55 15.44
N ASP A 76 29.50 16.31 15.32
CA ASP A 76 29.97 15.35 14.33
C ASP A 76 28.97 15.29 13.17
N PRO A 77 29.28 15.87 11.99
CA PRO A 77 28.38 15.88 10.85
C PRO A 77 28.28 14.52 10.14
N THR A 78 29.09 13.53 10.52
CA THR A 78 29.17 12.22 9.87
C THR A 78 28.42 11.13 10.63
N LEU A 79 28.17 11.34 11.92
CA LEU A 79 27.46 10.39 12.76
C LEU A 79 26.02 10.21 12.28
N ARG A 80 25.61 8.95 12.12
CA ARG A 80 24.37 8.58 11.45
C ARG A 80 23.63 7.49 12.19
N TYR A 81 22.34 7.71 12.40
CA TYR A 81 21.39 6.74 12.92
C TYR A 81 20.23 6.58 11.95
N SER A 82 19.76 5.35 11.78
CA SER A 82 18.68 5.02 10.84
C SER A 82 17.69 4.06 11.43
N GLY A 83 16.51 4.03 10.84
CA GLY A 83 15.45 3.12 11.18
C GLY A 83 14.51 2.91 10.01
N SER A 84 13.53 2.05 10.23
CA SER A 84 12.45 1.80 9.28
C SER A 84 11.17 1.51 10.03
N PHE A 85 10.04 1.82 9.41
CA PHE A 85 8.73 1.47 9.93
C PHE A 85 7.77 1.11 8.80
N ALA A 86 6.76 0.31 9.12
CA ALA A 86 5.68 -0.03 8.20
C ALA A 86 4.35 0.04 8.93
N GLY A 87 3.31 0.47 8.22
CA GLY A 87 1.97 0.61 8.75
C GLY A 87 0.97 1.12 7.71
N GLU A 88 -0.29 1.19 8.14
CA GLU A 88 -1.41 1.66 7.34
C GLU A 88 -2.31 2.58 8.17
N ASP A 89 -2.62 3.75 7.60
CA ASP A 89 -3.56 4.73 8.17
C ASP A 89 -4.98 4.15 8.08
N SER A 90 -5.34 3.41 9.12
CA SER A 90 -6.53 2.57 9.17
C SER A 90 -7.77 3.39 9.52
N ASP A 91 -7.59 4.53 10.19
CA ASP A 91 -8.67 5.45 10.52
C ASP A 91 -8.82 6.62 9.52
N GLY A 92 -7.85 6.80 8.62
CA GLY A 92 -7.88 7.76 7.52
C GLY A 92 -7.62 9.20 7.96
N ASN A 93 -6.91 9.40 9.07
CA ASN A 93 -6.68 10.73 9.65
C ASN A 93 -5.44 11.46 9.07
N GLY A 94 -4.62 10.79 8.26
CA GLY A 94 -3.42 11.34 7.63
C GLY A 94 -2.15 11.28 8.49
N GLU A 95 -2.19 10.63 9.66
CA GLU A 95 -1.09 10.42 10.58
C GLU A 95 -1.05 8.95 11.00
N LEU A 96 0.13 8.32 10.93
CA LEU A 96 0.30 6.99 11.50
C LEU A 96 0.62 7.07 12.98
N ASP A 97 -0.16 6.39 13.80
CA ASP A 97 0.14 6.21 15.22
C ASP A 97 0.80 4.86 15.54
N ILE A 98 1.17 4.66 16.80
CA ILE A 98 1.84 3.42 17.25
C ILE A 98 1.01 2.15 17.04
N THR A 99 -0.33 2.24 17.08
CA THR A 99 -1.25 1.11 16.95
C THR A 99 -1.43 0.67 15.48
N GLU A 100 -1.13 1.57 14.55
CA GLU A 100 -1.18 1.35 13.10
C GLU A 100 0.12 0.79 12.54
N LEU A 101 1.16 0.68 13.38
CA LEU A 101 2.42 0.06 13.01
C LEU A 101 2.35 -1.46 13.02
N THR A 102 3.00 -2.05 12.03
CA THR A 102 3.26 -3.49 11.97
C THR A 102 4.74 -3.81 12.13
N HIS A 103 5.60 -2.82 11.84
CA HIS A 103 7.04 -2.89 11.95
C HIS A 103 7.60 -1.56 12.43
N PHE A 104 8.56 -1.60 13.34
CA PHE A 104 9.39 -0.45 13.71
C PHE A 104 10.77 -0.91 14.14
N SER A 105 11.79 -0.35 13.51
CA SER A 105 13.18 -0.53 13.87
C SER A 105 13.90 0.81 14.00
N TRP A 106 14.83 0.87 14.94
CA TRP A 106 15.67 2.04 15.19
C TRP A 106 17.04 1.60 15.69
N ASP A 107 18.08 2.05 15.01
CA ASP A 107 19.49 1.82 15.36
C ASP A 107 19.77 0.35 15.72
N ASP A 108 19.64 -0.53 14.73
CA ASP A 108 19.79 -2.01 14.80
C ASP A 108 18.78 -2.78 15.69
N LYS A 109 17.95 -2.08 16.46
CA LYS A 109 16.93 -2.67 17.33
C LYS A 109 15.57 -2.75 16.65
N LEU A 110 14.87 -3.86 16.84
CA LEU A 110 13.52 -4.12 16.35
C LEU A 110 12.53 -4.01 17.50
N TYR A 111 11.63 -3.03 17.48
CA TYR A 111 10.68 -2.76 18.57
C TYR A 111 9.28 -3.29 18.29
N ILE A 112 8.88 -3.32 17.02
CA ILE A 112 7.60 -3.87 16.57
C ILE A 112 7.88 -4.74 15.34
N ASP A 113 7.30 -5.94 15.32
CA ASP A 113 7.32 -6.85 14.16
C ASP A 113 6.14 -7.83 14.25
N ARG A 114 5.26 -7.82 13.25
CA ARG A 114 4.16 -8.79 13.13
C ARG A 114 4.69 -10.17 12.75
N GLY A 115 5.03 -10.96 13.77
CA GLY A 115 5.44 -12.37 13.63
C GLY A 115 6.81 -12.69 14.19
N GLY A 116 7.55 -11.68 14.65
CA GLY A 116 8.85 -11.83 15.29
C GLY A 116 8.84 -11.69 16.80
N ARG A 117 10.05 -11.72 17.36
CA ARG A 117 10.31 -11.37 18.76
C ARG A 117 11.01 -10.01 18.78
N PRO A 118 10.29 -8.90 19.04
CA PRO A 118 10.92 -7.61 19.23
C PRO A 118 12.08 -7.70 20.22
N CYS A 119 13.23 -7.13 19.82
CA CYS A 119 14.46 -6.96 20.61
C CYS A 119 15.16 -8.17 21.23
N GLY A 120 15.00 -9.38 20.69
CA GLY A 120 15.94 -10.49 20.97
C GLY A 120 16.06 -10.84 22.48
N PRO A 121 17.28 -10.92 23.07
CA PRO A 121 17.48 -11.18 24.50
C PRO A 121 17.31 -9.96 25.41
N GLY A 122 17.22 -8.74 24.86
CA GLY A 122 16.99 -7.51 25.62
C GLY A 122 15.51 -7.19 25.80
N GLN A 123 15.22 -6.14 26.57
CA GLN A 123 13.90 -5.52 26.62
C GLN A 123 13.92 -4.25 25.77
N CYS A 124 12.88 -4.02 24.98
CA CYS A 124 12.70 -2.77 24.26
C CYS A 124 11.25 -2.35 24.30
N GLU A 125 11.05 -1.04 24.29
CA GLU A 125 9.74 -0.44 24.29
C GLU A 125 9.74 0.79 23.36
N LEU A 126 8.72 0.87 22.52
CA LEU A 126 8.38 2.06 21.77
C LEU A 126 7.24 2.73 22.53
N HIS A 127 7.55 3.82 23.24
CA HIS A 127 6.61 4.51 24.11
C HIS A 127 5.67 5.43 23.34
N LYS A 128 6.18 6.03 22.26
CA LYS A 128 5.44 6.96 21.41
C LYS A 128 5.88 6.78 19.98
N PHE A 129 4.93 6.86 19.07
CA PHE A 129 5.17 6.99 17.64
C PHE A 129 4.04 7.81 17.01
N THR A 130 4.41 8.75 16.16
CA THR A 130 3.51 9.49 15.27
C THR A 130 4.26 9.85 13.98
N TYR A 131 3.65 9.62 12.82
CA TYR A 131 4.18 10.05 11.54
C TYR A 131 3.12 10.73 10.69
N ASP A 132 3.25 12.04 10.50
CA ASP A 132 2.35 12.83 9.65
C ASP A 132 2.71 12.58 8.17
N LEU A 133 1.77 11.99 7.42
CA LEU A 133 1.94 11.62 6.01
C LEU A 133 2.06 12.85 5.09
N GLY A 134 1.40 13.96 5.44
CA GLY A 134 1.38 15.19 4.64
C GLY A 134 2.61 16.06 4.85
N LEU A 135 3.08 16.16 6.10
CA LEU A 135 4.24 16.96 6.49
C LEU A 135 5.55 16.16 6.47
N SER A 136 5.49 14.83 6.34
CA SER A 136 6.64 13.92 6.47
C SER A 136 7.37 14.14 7.80
N LYS A 137 6.62 14.31 8.89
CA LYS A 137 7.16 14.62 10.21
C LYS A 137 7.08 13.40 11.11
N LEU A 138 8.23 12.83 11.44
CA LEU A 138 8.37 11.68 12.33
C LEU A 138 8.66 12.14 13.77
N ASN A 139 7.96 11.55 14.73
CA ASN A 139 8.26 11.69 16.14
C ASN A 139 8.11 10.34 16.85
N PHE A 140 9.08 9.97 17.66
CA PHE A 140 9.02 8.73 18.45
C PHE A 140 9.84 8.85 19.73
N VAL A 141 9.48 8.00 20.69
CA VAL A 141 10.22 7.80 21.93
C VAL A 141 10.44 6.31 22.12
N SER A 142 11.69 5.89 22.23
CA SER A 142 12.05 4.49 22.41
C SER A 142 13.05 4.29 23.53
N GLU A 143 13.01 3.11 24.14
CA GLU A 143 13.93 2.68 25.16
C GLU A 143 14.32 1.22 24.93
N TRP A 144 15.57 0.89 25.20
CA TRP A 144 16.03 -0.48 25.23
C TRP A 144 16.96 -0.72 26.41
N THR A 145 16.94 -1.93 26.91
CA THR A 145 17.85 -2.41 27.93
C THR A 145 18.33 -3.82 27.59
N TYR A 146 19.58 -4.09 27.95
CA TYR A 146 20.19 -5.39 27.88
C TYR A 146 20.93 -5.64 29.19
N ALA A 147 20.80 -6.84 29.73
CA ALA A 147 21.50 -7.25 30.93
C ALA A 147 21.80 -8.75 30.87
N ASP A 148 23.01 -9.11 31.24
CA ASP A 148 23.43 -10.47 31.55
C ASP A 148 24.27 -10.47 32.85
N ASP A 149 24.85 -11.62 33.21
CA ASP A 149 25.64 -11.77 34.45
C ASP A 149 26.91 -10.91 34.49
N ALA A 150 27.38 -10.42 33.33
CA ALA A 150 28.64 -9.71 33.18
C ALA A 150 28.49 -8.25 32.73
N SER A 151 27.38 -7.89 32.09
CA SER A 151 27.22 -6.64 31.36
C SER A 151 25.81 -6.11 31.48
N ARG A 152 25.69 -4.78 31.46
CA ARG A 152 24.41 -4.10 31.32
C ARG A 152 24.57 -2.93 30.39
N SER A 153 23.61 -2.75 29.50
CA SER A 153 23.53 -1.57 28.64
C SER A 153 22.08 -1.14 28.47
N SER A 154 21.90 0.14 28.20
CA SER A 154 20.60 0.73 27.94
C SER A 154 20.76 1.91 27.00
N GLY A 155 19.71 2.17 26.24
CA GLY A 155 19.62 3.34 25.40
C GLY A 155 18.21 3.89 25.40
N SER A 156 18.11 5.20 25.21
CA SER A 156 16.84 5.88 25.03
C SER A 156 16.96 6.88 23.88
N THR A 157 15.87 7.10 23.17
CA THR A 157 15.80 8.08 22.09
C THR A 157 14.51 8.85 22.20
N ILE A 158 14.62 10.18 22.12
CA ILE A 158 13.51 11.11 21.91
C ILE A 158 13.82 11.81 20.59
N ALA A 159 13.12 11.42 19.52
CA ALA A 159 13.38 11.93 18.18
C ALA A 159 13.30 13.47 18.13
N GLY A 160 14.31 14.09 17.53
CA GLY A 160 14.41 15.55 17.45
C GLY A 160 14.93 16.23 18.73
N SER A 161 15.29 15.46 19.77
CA SER A 161 15.81 16.00 21.04
C SER A 161 17.14 15.36 21.41
N GLN A 162 17.15 14.09 21.82
CA GLN A 162 18.34 13.44 22.35
C GLN A 162 18.33 11.92 22.16
N LEU A 163 19.54 11.36 22.08
CA LEU A 163 19.82 9.94 22.12
C LEU A 163 20.84 9.74 23.22
N SER A 164 20.50 8.92 24.21
CA SER A 164 21.38 8.66 25.34
C SER A 164 21.63 7.17 25.41
N PHE A 165 22.89 6.78 25.56
CA PHE A 165 23.24 5.39 25.80
C PHE A 165 24.19 5.29 26.99
N PHE A 166 24.06 4.19 27.70
CA PHE A 166 24.90 3.83 28.83
C PHE A 166 25.15 2.34 28.80
N GLY A 167 26.36 1.93 29.17
CA GLY A 167 26.67 0.53 29.39
C GLY A 167 27.89 0.33 30.24
N TYR A 168 27.95 -0.78 30.95
CA TYR A 168 29.14 -1.22 31.66
C TYR A 168 29.37 -2.72 31.48
N THR A 169 30.62 -3.13 31.65
CA THR A 169 31.04 -4.53 31.70
C THR A 169 31.78 -4.82 33.00
N GLN A 170 31.74 -6.06 33.47
CA GLN A 170 32.43 -6.53 34.69
C GLN A 170 33.94 -6.24 34.68
N GLY A 171 34.54 -6.11 33.49
CA GLY A 171 35.96 -5.75 33.31
C GLY A 171 36.29 -4.26 33.51
N GLY A 172 35.33 -3.44 33.97
CA GLY A 172 35.53 -2.02 34.30
C GLY A 172 35.34 -1.06 33.12
N GLY A 173 34.97 -1.55 31.94
CA GLY A 173 34.63 -0.70 30.81
C GLY A 173 33.26 -0.07 31.03
N THR A 174 33.20 1.25 31.14
CA THR A 174 31.94 2.02 31.11
C THR A 174 31.91 2.85 29.84
N ILE A 175 30.78 2.82 29.14
CA ILE A 175 30.51 3.67 28.00
C ILE A 175 29.24 4.48 28.29
N ALA A 176 29.31 5.78 28.09
CA ALA A 176 28.18 6.67 28.21
C ALA A 176 28.32 7.74 27.13
N SER A 177 27.20 8.10 26.51
CA SER A 177 27.16 9.22 25.58
C SER A 177 25.76 9.79 25.55
N ASN A 178 25.71 11.10 25.41
CA ASN A 178 24.51 11.84 25.14
C ASN A 178 24.68 12.58 23.83
N LEU A 179 23.88 12.25 22.84
CA LEU A 179 23.87 12.89 21.53
C LEU A 179 22.63 13.75 21.40
N LEU A 180 22.81 14.99 20.97
CA LEU A 180 21.75 15.97 20.86
C LEU A 180 21.46 16.25 19.38
N TRP A 181 20.19 16.32 19.05
CA TRP A 181 19.75 16.89 17.77
C TRP A 181 20.03 18.39 17.79
N THR A 182 20.49 18.92 16.67
CA THR A 182 20.66 20.36 16.46
C THR A 182 19.89 20.78 15.20
N PRO A 183 19.74 22.09 14.94
CA PRO A 183 19.23 22.57 13.66
C PRO A 183 20.05 22.11 12.45
N GLU A 184 21.30 21.66 12.65
CA GLU A 184 22.17 21.13 11.60
C GLU A 184 21.97 19.63 11.36
N THR A 185 21.32 18.91 12.27
CA THR A 185 20.97 17.50 12.11
C THR A 185 20.03 17.32 10.93
N ARG A 186 20.47 16.54 9.93
CA ARG A 186 19.73 16.30 8.71
C ARG A 186 18.83 15.09 8.87
N PHE A 187 17.53 15.27 8.65
CA PHE A 187 16.55 14.20 8.58
C PHE A 187 16.24 13.86 7.12
N VAL A 188 16.19 12.56 6.82
CA VAL A 188 15.78 12.02 5.51
C VAL A 188 14.83 10.86 5.75
N ILE A 189 13.71 10.84 5.04
CA ILE A 189 12.74 9.75 5.04
C ILE A 189 12.24 9.51 3.62
N ASN A 190 12.08 8.25 3.23
CA ASN A 190 11.57 7.85 1.92
C ASN A 190 10.60 6.69 2.06
N ALA A 191 9.47 6.77 1.37
CA ALA A 191 8.58 5.63 1.19
C ALA A 191 9.26 4.59 0.28
N VAL A 192 9.21 3.33 0.68
CA VAL A 192 9.75 2.19 -0.04
C VAL A 192 8.59 1.54 -0.82
N PRO A 193 8.59 1.57 -2.16
CA PRO A 193 7.55 0.93 -2.96
C PRO A 193 7.57 -0.58 -2.73
N GLU A 194 6.42 -1.20 -2.44
CA GLU A 194 6.34 -2.65 -2.41
C GLU A 194 6.72 -3.24 -3.79
N PRO A 195 7.53 -4.32 -3.85
CA PRO A 195 7.87 -4.98 -5.11
C PRO A 195 6.63 -5.47 -5.88
N ALA A 196 5.58 -5.86 -5.16
CA ALA A 196 4.34 -6.37 -5.76
C ALA A 196 3.59 -5.28 -6.54
N THR A 197 3.57 -4.05 -6.06
CA THR A 197 2.88 -2.93 -6.72
C THR A 197 3.49 -2.60 -8.07
N VAL A 198 4.82 -2.62 -8.18
CA VAL A 198 5.53 -2.40 -9.44
C VAL A 198 5.27 -3.53 -10.43
N VAL A 199 5.26 -4.78 -9.96
CA VAL A 199 4.96 -5.94 -10.80
C VAL A 199 3.51 -5.90 -11.30
N MET A 200 2.54 -5.60 -10.43
CA MET A 200 1.12 -5.52 -10.81
C MET A 200 0.85 -4.37 -11.79
N LEU A 201 1.50 -3.22 -11.60
CA LEU A 201 1.46 -2.12 -12.55
C LEU A 201 2.07 -2.54 -13.91
N GLY A 202 3.21 -3.22 -13.90
CA GLY A 202 3.87 -3.73 -15.10
C GLY A 202 3.01 -4.76 -15.85
N VAL A 203 2.38 -5.69 -15.13
CA VAL A 203 1.45 -6.68 -15.69
C VAL A 203 0.21 -6.00 -16.28
N GLY A 204 -0.36 -5.01 -15.58
CA GLY A 204 -1.48 -4.22 -16.08
C GLY A 204 -1.15 -3.53 -17.40
N LEU A 205 0.00 -2.86 -17.49
CA LEU A 205 0.46 -2.19 -18.71
C LEU A 205 0.74 -3.18 -19.86
N ALA A 206 1.34 -4.33 -19.55
CA ALA A 206 1.59 -5.37 -20.56
C ALA A 206 0.30 -5.96 -21.13
N ALA A 207 -0.72 -6.18 -20.29
CA ALA A 207 -2.03 -6.64 -20.71
C ALA A 207 -2.73 -5.63 -21.63
N ILE A 208 -2.69 -4.34 -21.29
CA ILE A 208 -3.24 -3.27 -22.14
C ILE A 208 -2.53 -3.22 -23.50
N GLY A 209 -1.20 -3.30 -23.52
CA GLY A 209 -0.41 -3.31 -24.74
C GLY A 209 -0.71 -4.52 -25.64
N ALA A 210 -0.90 -5.71 -25.06
CA ALA A 210 -1.26 -6.92 -25.80
C ALA A 210 -2.66 -6.82 -26.43
N VAL A 211 -3.63 -6.24 -25.72
CA VAL A 211 -4.99 -6.02 -26.22
C VAL A 211 -5.00 -4.98 -27.35
N ALA A 212 -4.27 -3.87 -27.20
CA ALA A 212 -4.15 -2.84 -28.24
C ALA A 212 -3.56 -3.40 -29.54
N ARG A 213 -2.49 -4.21 -29.44
CA ARG A 213 -1.86 -4.87 -30.60
C ARG A 213 -2.79 -5.86 -31.30
N ARG A 214 -3.62 -6.61 -30.55
CA ARG A 214 -4.60 -7.54 -31.13
C ARG A 214 -5.76 -6.85 -31.87
N ARG A 215 -6.11 -5.61 -31.50
CA ARG A 215 -7.17 -4.84 -32.19
C ARG A 215 -6.68 -4.25 -33.52
N GLN A 216 -5.40 -3.89 -33.61
CA GLN A 216 -4.81 -3.39 -34.87
C GLN A 216 -4.62 -4.51 -35.91
N GLY A 217 -4.34 -5.74 -35.50
CA GLY A 217 -4.21 -6.89 -36.42
C GLY A 217 -5.53 -7.47 -36.97
N ARG A 218 -6.70 -6.94 -36.58
CA ARG A 218 -8.03 -7.37 -37.07
C ARG A 218 -8.65 -6.39 -38.08
N ALA A 219 -7.97 -5.29 -38.40
CA ALA A 219 -8.44 -4.27 -39.34
C ALA A 219 -7.66 -4.27 -40.67
N GLY A 220 -6.95 -5.36 -40.99
CA GLY A 220 -6.22 -5.57 -42.25
C GLY A 220 -6.79 -6.73 -43.03
#